data_AF-A0AAE4YBN5-F1
#
_entry.id   AF-A0AAE4YBN5-F1
#
_cell.length_a   1.000
_cell.length_b   1.000
_cell.length_c   1.000
_cell.angle_alpha   90.00
_cell.angle_beta   90.00
_cell.angle_gamma   90.00
#
_symmetry.space_group_name_H-M   'P 1'
#
loop_
_entity.id
_entity.type
_entity.pdbx_description
1 polymer ?
#
loop_
_entity_poly.entity_id
_entity_poly.type
_entity_poly.pdbx_seq_one_letter_code
_entity_poly.pdbx_strand_id
1 'polypeptide(L)'
;MQRRSLLLSLPAMFLSAGAAFAQTDALANAFAALSAQGRRAVQEQLAFGGFYGGSVDGAYGPRTRSALINAAAFIRENSYGRAQFKLSDQADAQRYLTALTRGDLAKYLWGEGDESEGG
;
A
#
# COMPACT_ATOMS: atom_id res chain seq x y z
N MET A 1 31.30 -58.79 29.58
CA MET A 1 30.94 -57.36 29.46
C MET A 1 30.74 -57.04 27.98
N GLN A 2 29.51 -56.97 27.50
CA GLN A 2 29.16 -56.70 26.09
C GLN A 2 28.57 -55.29 25.99
N ARG A 3 29.23 -54.38 25.29
CA ARG A 3 28.78 -52.98 25.13
C ARG A 3 27.83 -52.87 23.93
N ARG A 4 26.55 -52.68 24.25
CA ARG A 4 25.47 -52.30 23.33
C ARG A 4 25.81 -50.95 22.68
N SER A 5 25.92 -50.93 21.36
CA SER A 5 25.96 -49.69 20.59
C SER A 5 24.83 -49.74 19.56
N LEU A 6 23.67 -49.20 19.94
CA LEU A 6 22.59 -48.89 19.01
C LEU A 6 22.99 -47.62 18.25
N LEU A 7 23.26 -47.75 16.95
CA LEU A 7 23.41 -46.62 16.04
C LEU A 7 22.04 -45.98 15.83
N LEU A 8 21.87 -44.79 16.39
CA LEU A 8 20.70 -43.94 16.28
C LEU A 8 20.58 -43.43 14.83
N SER A 9 19.41 -43.64 14.25
CA SER A 9 18.97 -43.15 12.94
C SER A 9 19.00 -41.61 12.85
N LEU A 10 19.57 -41.06 11.79
CA LEU A 10 19.38 -39.68 11.35
C LEU A 10 18.19 -39.61 10.38
N PRO A 11 17.05 -38.97 10.71
CA PRO A 11 16.10 -38.58 9.69
C PRO A 11 16.63 -37.31 9.02
N ALA A 12 17.04 -37.40 7.76
CA ALA A 12 17.22 -36.25 6.90
C ALA A 12 15.84 -35.67 6.56
N MET A 13 15.31 -34.84 7.46
CA MET A 13 14.11 -34.06 7.21
C MET A 13 14.53 -32.79 6.45
N PHE A 14 14.55 -32.85 5.12
CA PHE A 14 14.49 -31.63 4.32
C PHE A 14 13.11 -31.01 4.55
N LEU A 15 13.03 -30.02 5.45
CA LEU A 15 11.90 -29.09 5.43
C LEU A 15 11.95 -28.37 4.08
N SER A 16 10.97 -28.66 3.24
CA SER A 16 10.62 -27.81 2.10
C SER A 16 10.53 -26.37 2.61
N ALA A 17 11.49 -25.52 2.23
CA ALA A 17 11.35 -24.09 2.35
C ALA A 17 10.18 -23.70 1.46
N GLY A 18 8.98 -23.68 2.04
CA GLY A 18 7.83 -23.11 1.40
C GLY A 18 8.21 -21.69 1.01
N ALA A 19 8.29 -21.43 -0.29
CA ALA A 19 8.00 -20.11 -0.80
C ALA A 19 6.56 -19.83 -0.37
N ALA A 20 6.40 -19.34 0.86
CA ALA A 20 5.17 -18.77 1.34
C ALA A 20 4.83 -17.71 0.30
N PHE A 21 3.77 -17.98 -0.46
CA PHE A 21 3.21 -17.12 -1.48
C PHE A 21 3.35 -15.68 -0.99
N ALA A 22 4.31 -14.94 -1.55
CA ALA A 22 4.43 -13.52 -1.27
C ALA A 22 3.13 -12.95 -1.80
N GLN A 23 2.17 -12.74 -0.89
CA GLN A 23 0.89 -12.15 -1.21
C GLN A 23 1.23 -10.82 -1.86
N THR A 24 1.07 -10.74 -3.16
CA THR A 24 1.46 -9.59 -3.96
C THR A 24 0.61 -8.43 -3.50
N ASP A 25 1.19 -7.57 -2.66
CA ASP A 25 0.53 -6.36 -2.19
C ASP A 25 0.40 -5.43 -3.40
N ALA A 26 -0.79 -5.38 -3.99
CA ALA A 26 -1.07 -4.61 -5.20
C ALA A 26 -0.66 -3.14 -5.05
N LEU A 27 -0.85 -2.57 -3.85
CA LEU A 27 -0.38 -1.23 -3.51
C LEU A 27 1.15 -1.11 -3.55
N ALA A 28 1.88 -2.08 -2.99
CA ALA A 28 3.34 -2.06 -3.01
C ALA A 28 3.87 -2.12 -4.44
N ASN A 29 3.32 -3.02 -5.26
CA ASN A 29 3.70 -3.18 -6.66
C ASN A 29 3.37 -1.93 -7.48
N ALA A 30 2.16 -1.39 -7.33
CA ALA A 30 1.75 -0.17 -8.01
C ALA A 30 2.59 1.04 -7.58
N PHE A 31 2.96 1.14 -6.31
CA PHE A 31 3.81 2.21 -5.80
C PHE A 31 5.24 2.08 -6.31
N ALA A 32 5.79 0.86 -6.34
CA ALA A 32 7.11 0.58 -6.89
C ALA A 32 7.20 0.89 -8.40
N ALA A 33 6.09 0.78 -9.13
CA ALA A 33 6.02 1.12 -10.55
C ALA A 33 6.08 2.63 -10.83
N LEU A 34 5.87 3.49 -9.83
CA LEU A 34 6.04 4.94 -9.98
C LEU A 34 7.53 5.31 -10.02
N SER A 35 7.83 6.42 -10.72
CA SER A 35 9.14 7.06 -10.63
C SER A 35 9.46 7.48 -9.19
N ALA A 36 10.74 7.68 -8.87
CA ALA A 36 11.14 8.15 -7.54
C ALA A 36 10.44 9.46 -7.14
N GLN A 37 10.27 10.37 -8.11
CA GLN A 37 9.52 11.61 -7.92
C GLN A 37 8.03 11.33 -7.67
N GLY A 38 7.41 10.42 -8.44
CA GLY A 38 6.00 10.05 -8.24
C GLY A 38 5.73 9.44 -6.87
N ARG A 39 6.64 8.61 -6.36
CA ARG A 39 6.53 8.04 -5.00
C ARG A 39 6.55 9.12 -3.91
N ARG A 40 7.43 10.12 -4.05
CA ARG A 40 7.48 11.28 -3.14
C ARG A 40 6.24 12.15 -3.27
N ALA A 41 5.79 12.44 -4.50
CA ALA A 41 4.57 13.20 -4.74
C ALA A 41 3.35 12.54 -4.08
N VAL A 42 3.22 11.21 -4.17
CA VAL A 42 2.17 10.48 -3.44
C VAL A 42 2.28 10.69 -1.92
N GLN A 43 3.48 10.53 -1.34
CA GLN A 43 3.68 10.75 0.10
C GLN A 43 3.40 12.20 0.52
N GLU A 44 3.74 13.19 -0.32
CA GLU A 44 3.43 14.62 -0.09
C GLU A 44 1.93 14.85 -0.09
N GLN A 45 1.20 14.31 -1.07
CA GLN A 45 -0.27 14.41 -1.10
C GLN A 45 -0.88 13.76 0.15
N LEU A 46 -0.41 12.57 0.55
CA LEU A 46 -0.90 11.95 1.79
C LEU A 46 -0.55 12.79 3.03
N ALA A 47 0.61 13.45 3.05
CA ALA A 47 1.01 14.31 4.17
C ALA A 47 0.15 15.58 4.23
N PHE A 48 -0.09 16.23 3.09
CA PHE A 48 -0.97 17.40 2.99
C PHE A 48 -2.40 17.08 3.43
N GLY A 49 -2.91 15.89 3.09
CA GLY A 49 -4.21 15.40 3.57
C GLY A 49 -4.22 14.90 5.02
N GLY A 50 -3.09 14.97 5.75
CA GLY A 50 -3.01 14.53 7.14
C GLY A 50 -2.94 13.01 7.35
N PHE A 51 -2.80 12.22 6.28
CA PHE A 51 -2.73 10.75 6.33
C PHE A 51 -1.33 10.20 6.56
N TYR A 52 -0.29 11.00 6.30
CA TYR A 52 1.11 10.55 6.36
C TYR A 52 2.00 11.50 7.18
N GLY A 53 2.41 11.06 8.36
CA GLY A 53 3.38 11.76 9.23
C GLY A 53 4.80 11.21 9.14
N GLY A 54 5.13 10.50 8.05
CA GLY A 54 6.48 9.95 7.81
C GLY A 54 7.36 10.86 6.96
N SER A 55 8.60 10.45 6.76
CA SER A 55 9.52 11.13 5.84
C SER A 55 9.07 10.94 4.40
N VAL A 56 9.06 12.02 3.61
CA VAL A 56 8.82 11.98 2.16
C VAL A 56 10.09 11.50 1.44
N ASP A 57 10.38 10.21 1.53
CA ASP A 57 11.59 9.58 1.01
C ASP A 57 11.37 8.76 -0.28
N GLY A 58 10.11 8.47 -0.61
CA GLY A 58 9.69 7.62 -1.71
C GLY A 58 9.77 6.13 -1.38
N ALA A 59 9.87 5.75 -0.10
CA ALA A 59 9.92 4.37 0.35
C ALA A 59 8.52 3.82 0.68
N TYR A 60 8.29 2.55 0.30
CA TYR A 60 7.08 1.83 0.67
C TYR A 60 7.31 1.04 1.95
N GLY A 61 6.72 1.51 3.05
CA GLY A 61 6.73 0.81 4.33
C GLY A 61 5.33 0.75 4.96
N PRO A 62 5.18 0.15 6.16
CA PRO A 62 3.89 -0.02 6.81
C PRO A 62 3.11 1.30 6.99
N ARG A 63 3.81 2.40 7.29
CA ARG A 63 3.21 3.74 7.39
C ARG A 63 2.66 4.24 6.05
N THR A 64 3.44 4.10 4.97
CA THR A 64 3.01 4.48 3.61
C THR A 64 1.78 3.68 3.20
N ARG A 65 1.80 2.36 3.45
CA ARG A 65 0.67 1.47 3.18
C ARG A 65 -0.58 1.85 3.96
N SER A 66 -0.46 2.10 5.27
CA SER A 66 -1.59 2.49 6.10
C SER A 66 -2.17 3.83 5.66
N ALA A 67 -1.32 4.81 5.32
CA ALA A 67 -1.76 6.11 4.83
C ALA A 67 -2.55 5.98 3.51
N LEU A 68 -2.07 5.16 2.57
CA LEU A 68 -2.74 4.90 1.30
C LEU A 68 -4.14 4.30 1.49
N ILE A 69 -4.28 3.34 2.41
CA ILE A 69 -5.57 2.70 2.72
C ILE A 69 -6.53 3.69 3.38
N ASN A 70 -6.06 4.45 4.36
CA ASN A 70 -6.89 5.43 5.08
C ASN A 70 -7.35 6.55 4.15
N ALA A 71 -6.46 7.07 3.31
CA ALA A 71 -6.79 8.08 2.31
C ALA A 71 -7.81 7.56 1.29
N ALA A 72 -7.67 6.33 0.80
CA ALA A 72 -8.64 5.75 -0.14
C ALA A 72 -10.04 5.62 0.48
N ALA A 73 -10.13 5.24 1.76
CA ALA A 73 -11.39 5.20 2.48
C ALA A 73 -11.99 6.61 2.64
N PHE A 74 -11.19 7.60 3.05
CA PHE A 74 -11.63 8.98 3.20
C PHE A 74 -12.12 9.59 1.88
N ILE A 75 -11.37 9.38 0.79
CA ILE A 75 -11.74 9.82 -0.56
C ILE A 75 -13.09 9.24 -0.99
N ARG A 76 -13.34 7.96 -0.69
CA ARG A 76 -14.64 7.34 -0.97
C ARG A 76 -15.77 8.05 -0.23
N GLU A 77 -15.60 8.33 1.06
CA GLU A 77 -16.63 9.01 1.85
C GLU A 77 -16.87 10.45 1.35
N ASN A 78 -15.81 11.26 1.17
CA ASN A 78 -15.95 12.65 0.71
C ASN A 78 -16.42 12.79 -0.74
N SER A 79 -16.24 11.74 -1.55
CA SER A 79 -16.77 11.71 -2.91
C SER A 79 -18.20 11.15 -2.99
N TYR A 80 -18.84 10.82 -1.87
CA TYR A 80 -20.13 10.11 -1.82
C TYR A 80 -20.12 8.81 -2.63
N GLY A 81 -19.01 8.06 -2.57
CA GLY A 81 -18.81 6.81 -3.29
C GLY A 81 -18.43 6.95 -4.77
N ARG A 82 -18.36 8.16 -5.33
CA ARG A 82 -18.01 8.38 -6.75
C ARG A 82 -16.55 8.03 -7.06
N ALA A 83 -15.64 8.18 -6.09
CA ALA A 83 -14.24 7.79 -6.20
C ALA A 83 -13.97 6.57 -5.31
N GLN A 84 -14.06 5.38 -5.90
CA GLN A 84 -13.81 4.11 -5.23
C GLN A 84 -12.71 3.32 -5.95
N PHE A 85 -11.80 2.72 -5.18
CA PHE A 85 -10.69 1.92 -5.69
C PHE A 85 -10.61 0.59 -4.97
N LYS A 86 -10.55 -0.52 -5.72
CA LYS A 86 -10.32 -1.85 -5.14
C LYS A 86 -8.81 -2.06 -4.95
N LEU A 87 -8.29 -1.70 -3.78
CA LEU A 87 -6.84 -1.72 -3.50
C LEU A 87 -6.19 -3.12 -3.51
N SER A 88 -6.99 -4.19 -3.50
CA SER A 88 -6.52 -5.57 -3.68
C SER A 88 -6.29 -5.94 -5.16
N ASP A 89 -6.74 -5.11 -6.09
CA ASP A 89 -6.56 -5.28 -7.53
C ASP A 89 -5.42 -4.38 -8.02
N GLN A 90 -4.50 -4.96 -8.81
CA GLN A 90 -3.29 -4.25 -9.28
C GLN A 90 -3.63 -3.05 -10.17
N ALA A 91 -4.60 -3.19 -11.06
CA ALA A 91 -4.96 -2.14 -12.00
C ALA A 91 -5.62 -0.96 -11.25
N ASP A 92 -6.51 -1.26 -10.31
CA ASP A 92 -7.15 -0.23 -9.49
C ASP A 92 -6.17 0.46 -8.52
N ALA A 93 -5.23 -0.28 -7.92
CA ALA A 93 -4.16 0.31 -7.11
C ALA A 93 -3.29 1.26 -7.94
N GLN A 94 -2.97 0.91 -9.18
CA GLN A 94 -2.21 1.77 -10.08
C GLN A 94 -3.01 3.01 -10.52
N ARG A 95 -4.31 2.88 -10.79
CA ARG A 95 -5.20 4.02 -11.06
C ARG A 95 -5.25 4.98 -9.89
N TYR A 96 -5.41 4.46 -8.68
CA TYR A 96 -5.42 5.25 -7.44
C TYR A 96 -4.14 6.06 -7.26
N LEU A 97 -2.98 5.40 -7.35
CA LEU A 97 -1.68 6.05 -7.15
C LEU A 97 -1.32 7.05 -8.26
N THR A 98 -1.73 6.77 -9.49
CA THR A 98 -1.58 7.72 -10.60
C THR A 98 -2.43 8.97 -10.37
N ALA A 99 -3.68 8.80 -9.92
CA ALA A 99 -4.58 9.91 -9.61
C ALA A 99 -4.06 10.76 -8.44
N LEU A 100 -3.49 10.15 -7.39
CA LEU A 100 -2.78 10.89 -6.33
C LEU A 100 -1.59 11.68 -6.88
N THR A 101 -0.76 11.05 -7.72
CA THR A 101 0.42 11.71 -8.30
C THR A 101 0.04 12.94 -9.15
N ARG A 102 -1.11 12.90 -9.81
CA ARG A 102 -1.65 13.99 -10.64
C ARG A 102 -2.41 15.04 -9.85
N GLY A 103 -2.70 14.80 -8.58
CA GLY A 103 -3.54 15.67 -7.76
C GLY A 103 -5.05 15.55 -8.07
N ASP A 104 -5.47 14.58 -8.88
CA ASP A 104 -6.89 14.39 -9.28
C ASP A 104 -7.82 14.14 -8.08
N LEU A 105 -7.25 13.63 -6.98
CA LEU A 105 -7.95 13.30 -5.74
C LEU A 105 -7.79 14.37 -4.64
N ALA A 106 -7.01 15.43 -4.88
CA ALA A 106 -6.73 16.51 -3.93
C ALA A 106 -8.01 17.11 -3.35
N LYS A 107 -9.01 17.37 -4.20
CA LYS A 107 -10.33 17.90 -3.79
C LYS A 107 -11.05 17.06 -2.73
N TYR A 108 -10.81 15.75 -2.70
CA TYR A 108 -11.41 14.85 -1.71
C TYR A 108 -10.53 14.65 -0.47
N LEU A 109 -9.26 15.09 -0.51
CA LEU A 109 -8.29 14.91 0.58
C LEU A 109 -8.24 16.10 1.56
N TRP A 110 -8.48 17.32 1.09
CA TRP A 110 -8.45 18.52 1.94
C TRP A 110 -9.56 19.53 1.68
N GLY A 111 -10.46 19.26 0.72
CA GLY A 111 -11.67 20.05 0.48
C GLY A 111 -11.40 21.49 0.01
N GLU A 112 -11.53 21.71 -1.29
CA GLU A 112 -12.59 22.65 -1.66
C GLU A 112 -13.74 21.68 -1.93
N GLY A 113 -14.70 21.59 -1.00
CA GLY A 113 -15.98 20.99 -1.35
C GLY A 113 -16.49 21.71 -2.60
N ASP A 114 -17.40 21.11 -3.35
CA ASP A 114 -18.25 21.90 -4.22
C ASP A 114 -19.12 22.77 -3.27
N GLU A 115 -18.52 23.77 -2.62
CA GLU A 115 -19.23 24.97 -2.18
C GLU A 115 -19.69 25.58 -3.49
N SER A 116 -20.78 25.03 -4.00
CA SER A 116 -21.58 25.67 -5.02
C SER A 116 -21.96 27.03 -4.45
N GLU A 117 -21.15 28.04 -4.77
CA GLU A 117 -21.52 29.43 -4.62
C GLU A 117 -22.81 29.65 -5.42
N GLY A 118 -23.87 30.01 -4.71
CA GLY A 118 -24.91 30.91 -5.23
C GLY A 118 -25.98 30.32 -6.13
N GLY A 119 -27.20 30.29 -5.58
CA GLY A 119 -28.46 30.20 -6.31
C GLY A 119 -29.64 30.30 -5.36
#